data_AF-A0A940K925-F1
#
_entry.id   AF-A0A940K925-F1
#
_cell.length_a   1.000
_cell.length_b   1.000
_cell.length_c   1.000
_cell.angle_alpha   90.00
_cell.angle_beta   90.00
_cell.angle_gamma   90.00
#
_symmetry.space_group_name_H-M   'P 1'
#
loop_
_entity.id
_entity.type
_entity.pdbx_description
1 polymer ?
#
loop_
_entity_poly.entity_id
_entity_poly.type
_entity_poly.pdbx_seq_one_letter_code
_entity_poly.pdbx_strand_id
1 'polypeptide(L)'
;MLKQIATAAALVAAPLLVPSAALAQNAGQGGVLVIFGNDKCPTNSDGEEIVVCQRLDEAERFRIPPNLRAPTGRPQANESWALRSQAALEAGQTGTGSCSTVGPGGQTGCFVRQATRARAETRARQAAQTDLPLP
;
A
#
# COMPACT_ATOMS: atom_id res chain seq x y z
N MET A 1 68.93 17.60 19.17
CA MET A 1 69.89 16.59 18.69
C MET A 1 69.13 15.28 18.54
N LEU A 2 68.96 14.86 17.30
CA LEU A 2 68.06 13.82 16.80
C LEU A 2 68.75 12.44 16.82
N LYS A 3 67.98 11.38 17.08
CA LYS A 3 68.21 9.91 16.88
C LYS A 3 67.95 9.17 18.20
N GLN A 4 67.22 8.05 18.26
CA GLN A 4 67.07 6.89 17.36
C GLN A 4 65.59 6.42 17.45
N ILE A 5 65.00 5.55 16.63
CA ILE A 5 65.32 4.13 16.39
C ILE A 5 64.57 3.71 15.10
N ALA A 6 65.26 3.02 14.20
CA ALA A 6 64.66 2.25 13.11
C ALA A 6 64.27 0.86 13.64
N THR A 7 63.11 0.32 13.25
CA THR A 7 62.91 -1.13 13.05
C THR A 7 61.55 -1.47 12.44
N ALA A 8 61.64 -2.36 11.45
CA ALA A 8 60.68 -3.38 11.02
C ALA A 8 59.40 -2.95 10.28
N ALA A 9 59.44 -3.26 8.98
CA ALA A 9 58.28 -3.51 8.14
C ALA A 9 57.33 -4.55 8.77
N ALA A 10 56.04 -4.26 8.73
CA ALA A 10 54.98 -5.27 8.74
C ALA A 10 53.89 -4.78 7.77
N LEU A 11 53.98 -5.26 6.53
CA LEU A 11 52.87 -5.28 5.57
C LEU A 11 51.76 -6.16 6.16
N VAL A 12 50.80 -5.54 6.84
CA VAL A 12 49.54 -6.22 7.17
C VAL A 12 48.61 -6.03 5.98
N ALA A 13 48.45 -7.10 5.21
CA ALA A 13 47.45 -7.20 4.15
C ALA A 13 46.06 -6.95 4.76
N ALA A 14 45.43 -5.84 4.37
CA ALA A 14 44.02 -5.60 4.67
C ALA A 14 43.18 -6.53 3.78
N PRO A 15 42.31 -7.40 4.34
CA PRO A 15 41.36 -8.13 3.51
C PRO A 15 40.34 -7.12 2.96
N LEU A 16 40.29 -7.02 1.63
CA LEU A 16 39.21 -6.36 0.92
C LEU A 16 37.93 -7.19 1.13
N LEU A 17 37.21 -6.90 2.22
CA LEU A 17 35.82 -7.28 2.38
C LEU A 17 35.01 -6.44 1.39
N VAL A 18 34.83 -6.94 0.18
CA VAL A 18 33.89 -6.37 -0.79
C VAL A 18 32.49 -6.82 -0.37
N PRO A 19 31.59 -5.93 0.07
CA PRO A 19 30.23 -6.33 0.40
C PRO A 19 29.47 -6.59 -0.90
N SER A 20 29.22 -7.86 -1.21
CA SER A 20 28.33 -8.32 -2.29
C SER A 20 26.85 -8.13 -1.92
N ALA A 21 26.48 -6.92 -1.50
CA ALA A 21 25.11 -6.60 -1.09
C ALA A 21 24.19 -6.18 -2.27
N ALA A 22 24.73 -6.10 -3.49
CA ALA A 22 24.00 -5.62 -4.66
C ALA A 22 23.11 -6.69 -5.33
N LEU A 23 23.43 -7.98 -5.23
CA LEU A 23 22.68 -9.04 -5.90
C LEU A 23 21.39 -9.46 -5.15
N ALA A 24 21.31 -9.20 -3.84
CA ALA A 24 20.16 -9.61 -3.03
C ALA A 24 18.94 -8.67 -3.15
N GLN A 25 19.11 -7.48 -3.74
CA GLN A 25 18.03 -6.48 -3.86
C GLN A 25 17.07 -6.77 -5.03
N ASN A 26 17.41 -7.71 -5.92
CA ASN A 26 16.59 -8.07 -7.08
C ASN A 26 15.66 -9.27 -6.85
N ALA A 27 15.73 -9.92 -5.70
CA ALA A 27 14.79 -10.98 -5.36
C ALA A 27 13.50 -10.35 -4.81
N GLY A 28 12.59 -9.99 -5.72
CA GLY A 28 11.21 -9.63 -5.38
C GLY A 28 10.60 -10.70 -4.48
N GLN A 29 9.74 -10.28 -3.55
CA GLN A 29 9.05 -11.16 -2.59
C GLN A 29 8.46 -12.38 -3.32
N GLY A 30 9.03 -13.57 -3.08
CA GLY A 30 8.56 -14.83 -3.71
C GLY A 30 9.25 -15.25 -5.02
N GLY A 31 10.39 -14.65 -5.40
CA GLY A 31 11.16 -15.07 -6.57
C GLY A 31 10.61 -14.56 -7.91
N VAL A 32 9.66 -13.63 -7.88
CA VAL A 32 9.12 -12.98 -9.08
C VAL A 32 9.73 -11.58 -9.22
N LEU A 33 10.44 -11.34 -10.32
CA LEU A 33 10.98 -10.02 -10.65
C LEU A 33 9.97 -9.24 -11.50
N VAL A 34 9.71 -7.99 -11.14
CA VAL A 34 8.82 -7.11 -11.92
C VAL A 34 9.66 -6.33 -12.95
N ILE A 35 9.32 -6.48 -14.23
CA ILE A 35 9.97 -5.78 -15.35
C ILE A 35 8.97 -4.85 -16.03
N PHE A 36 9.46 -3.74 -16.59
CA PHE A 36 8.61 -2.71 -17.21
C PHE A 36 8.81 -2.65 -18.72
N GLY A 37 7.73 -2.44 -19.46
CA GLY A 37 7.77 -2.23 -20.91
C GLY A 37 8.53 -3.34 -21.64
N ASN A 38 9.63 -2.99 -22.31
CA ASN A 38 10.48 -3.91 -23.07
C ASN A 38 11.78 -4.32 -22.36
N ASP A 39 11.89 -4.08 -21.06
CA ASP A 39 13.05 -4.49 -20.28
C ASP A 39 13.26 -6.01 -20.38
N LYS A 40 14.53 -6.43 -20.48
CA LYS A 40 14.91 -7.84 -20.53
C LYS A 40 14.82 -8.42 -19.12
N CYS A 41 14.23 -9.60 -19.01
CA CYS A 41 14.32 -10.40 -17.78
C CYS A 41 15.78 -10.85 -17.66
N PRO A 42 16.53 -10.42 -16.62
CA PRO A 42 17.91 -10.83 -16.45
C PRO A 42 17.95 -12.34 -16.19
N THR A 43 18.83 -13.04 -16.90
CA THR A 43 19.17 -14.45 -16.68
C THR A 43 20.67 -14.55 -16.52
N ASN A 44 21.15 -15.54 -15.77
CA ASN A 44 22.58 -15.85 -15.77
C ASN A 44 22.98 -16.35 -17.18
N SER A 45 24.18 -15.95 -17.62
CA SER A 45 24.78 -16.34 -18.91
C SER A 45 24.93 -17.85 -19.08
N ASP A 46 25.06 -18.57 -17.97
CA ASP A 46 25.25 -20.02 -17.93
C ASP A 46 23.92 -20.81 -17.94
N GLY A 47 22.77 -20.12 -17.86
CA GLY A 47 21.45 -20.75 -17.95
C GLY A 47 21.04 -21.63 -16.75
N GLU A 48 21.81 -21.62 -15.66
CA GLU A 48 21.58 -22.45 -14.48
C GLU A 48 20.48 -21.91 -13.54
N GLU A 49 19.98 -20.69 -13.78
CA GLU A 49 19.02 -20.00 -12.92
C GLU A 49 17.72 -19.67 -13.69
N ILE A 50 16.57 -20.11 -13.14
CA ILE A 50 15.25 -19.78 -13.68
C ILE A 50 14.73 -18.52 -12.97
N VAL A 51 14.68 -17.41 -13.71
CA VAL A 51 14.10 -16.15 -13.22
C VAL A 51 12.68 -16.00 -13.77
N VAL A 52 11.68 -15.94 -12.88
CA VAL A 52 10.28 -15.71 -13.26
C VAL A 52 10.02 -14.20 -13.25
N CYS A 53 9.78 -13.62 -14.43
CA CYS A 53 9.48 -12.19 -14.54
C CYS A 53 8.00 -11.92 -14.80
N GLN A 54 7.41 -11.01 -14.03
CA GLN A 54 6.11 -10.42 -14.31
C GLN A 54 6.28 -9.10 -15.07
N ARG A 55 5.64 -8.95 -16.23
CA ARG A 55 5.75 -7.76 -17.07
C ARG A 55 4.61 -6.77 -16.81
N LEU A 56 4.96 -5.55 -16.45
CA LEU A 56 4.07 -4.39 -16.35
C LEU A 56 4.31 -3.41 -17.51
N ASP A 57 3.33 -2.57 -17.78
CA ASP A 57 3.43 -1.51 -18.80
C ASP A 57 4.48 -0.45 -18.42
N GLU A 58 5.05 0.26 -19.40
CA GLU A 58 6.06 1.29 -19.13
C GLU A 58 5.49 2.49 -18.35
N ALA A 59 4.20 2.81 -18.52
CA ALA A 59 3.53 3.85 -17.78
C ALA A 59 3.40 3.54 -16.27
N GLU A 60 3.58 2.29 -15.87
CA GLU A 60 3.49 1.82 -14.49
C GLU A 60 4.79 2.01 -13.69
N ARG A 61 5.91 2.34 -14.35
CA ARG A 61 7.24 2.45 -13.71
C ARG A 61 7.30 3.52 -12.61
N PHE A 62 6.59 4.63 -12.79
CA PHE A 62 6.58 5.76 -11.84
C PHE A 62 5.19 6.00 -11.23
N ARG A 63 4.20 5.19 -11.60
CA ARG A 63 2.85 5.29 -11.06
C ARG A 63 2.73 4.42 -9.81
N ILE A 64 1.82 4.80 -8.92
CA ILE A 64 1.44 3.95 -7.79
C ILE A 64 0.99 2.58 -8.36
N PRO A 65 1.59 1.46 -7.90
CA PRO A 65 1.25 0.12 -8.38
C PRO A 65 -0.26 -0.15 -8.32
N PRO A 66 -0.83 -0.91 -9.28
CA PRO A 66 -2.28 -1.07 -9.43
C PRO A 66 -2.94 -1.69 -8.18
N ASN A 67 -2.25 -2.61 -7.52
CA ASN A 67 -2.69 -3.22 -6.25
C ASN A 67 -2.78 -2.23 -5.08
N LEU A 68 -2.09 -1.08 -5.16
CA LEU A 68 -2.12 -0.02 -4.14
C LEU A 68 -3.05 1.13 -4.54
N ARG A 69 -3.65 1.11 -5.73
CA ARG A 69 -4.62 2.13 -6.16
C ARG A 69 -5.98 1.91 -5.56
N ALA A 70 -6.36 0.65 -5.37
CA ALA A 70 -7.58 0.33 -4.68
C ALA A 70 -7.47 0.89 -3.26
N PRO A 71 -8.44 1.69 -2.81
CA PRO A 71 -8.36 2.27 -1.48
C PRO A 71 -8.53 1.16 -0.43
N THR A 72 -7.40 0.67 0.07
CA THR A 72 -7.36 -0.37 1.10
C THR A 72 -7.68 0.25 2.45
N GLY A 73 -8.84 -0.05 3.04
CA GLY A 73 -9.16 0.43 4.38
C GLY A 73 -10.64 0.55 4.68
N ARG A 74 -10.95 1.14 5.83
CA ARG A 74 -12.32 1.37 6.27
C ARG A 74 -13.00 2.37 5.32
N PRO A 75 -14.28 2.17 4.94
CA PRO A 75 -14.98 3.01 3.97
C PRO A 75 -14.97 4.50 4.34
N GLN A 76 -14.91 4.85 5.63
CA GLN A 76 -14.86 6.23 6.11
C GLN A 76 -13.57 6.98 5.71
N ALA A 77 -12.47 6.27 5.45
CA ALA A 77 -11.21 6.85 4.95
C ALA A 77 -11.29 7.20 3.45
N ASN A 78 -12.27 6.62 2.75
CA ASN A 78 -12.41 6.70 1.30
C ASN A 78 -13.54 7.65 0.87
N GLU A 79 -14.29 8.19 1.84
CA GLU A 79 -15.33 9.18 1.59
C GLU A 79 -14.72 10.55 1.26
N SER A 80 -15.19 11.17 0.18
CA SER A 80 -14.75 12.51 -0.20
C SER A 80 -15.07 13.52 0.90
N TRP A 81 -14.27 14.58 1.01
CA TRP A 81 -14.53 15.63 2.01
C TRP A 81 -15.93 16.24 1.86
N ALA A 82 -16.45 16.34 0.63
CA ALA A 82 -17.80 16.83 0.34
C ALA A 82 -18.92 15.97 0.94
N LEU A 83 -18.71 14.66 1.11
CA LEU A 83 -19.66 13.79 1.81
C LEU A 83 -19.51 13.93 3.33
N ARG A 84 -18.27 14.02 3.83
CA ARG A 84 -18.01 14.16 5.27
C ARG A 84 -18.49 15.51 5.83
N SER A 85 -18.37 16.59 5.07
CA SER A 85 -18.80 17.93 5.50
C SER A 85 -20.32 18.04 5.64
N GLN A 86 -21.11 17.24 4.89
CA GLN A 86 -22.56 17.23 5.04
C GLN A 86 -22.99 16.81 6.45
N ALA A 87 -22.30 15.86 7.08
CA ALA A 87 -22.59 15.48 8.46
C ALA A 87 -22.41 16.64 9.45
N ALA A 88 -21.48 17.56 9.18
CA ALA A 88 -21.29 18.77 9.97
C ALA A 88 -22.39 19.81 9.72
N LEU A 89 -22.89 19.92 8.47
CA LEU A 89 -23.99 20.83 8.11
C LEU A 89 -25.36 20.34 8.63
N GLU A 90 -25.51 19.04 8.82
CA GLU A 90 -26.70 18.43 9.41
C GLU A 90 -26.74 18.51 10.93
N ALA A 91 -25.63 18.88 11.58
CA ALA A 91 -25.56 19.01 13.02
C ALA A 91 -26.49 20.13 13.50
N GLY A 92 -27.50 19.76 14.31
CA GLY A 92 -28.48 20.70 14.85
C GLY A 92 -29.73 20.90 13.99
N GLN A 93 -29.87 20.22 12.85
CA GLN A 93 -31.11 20.29 12.06
C GLN A 93 -32.29 19.67 12.83
N THR A 94 -33.43 20.37 12.87
CA THR A 94 -34.67 19.95 13.51
C THR A 94 -35.81 19.87 12.50
N GLY A 95 -36.86 19.11 12.82
CA GLY A 95 -38.03 18.94 11.96
C GLY A 95 -38.14 17.55 11.33
N THR A 96 -39.08 17.40 10.41
CA THR A 96 -39.37 16.11 9.78
C THR A 96 -38.22 15.67 8.87
N GLY A 97 -37.74 14.43 9.06
CA GLY A 97 -36.63 13.88 8.30
C GLY A 97 -35.25 14.16 8.89
N SER A 98 -35.13 15.05 9.88
CA SER A 98 -33.90 15.17 10.66
C SER A 98 -33.84 14.08 11.74
N CYS A 99 -32.64 13.67 12.14
CA CYS A 99 -32.46 12.76 13.28
C CYS A 99 -32.15 13.58 14.54
N SER A 100 -33.17 14.26 15.06
CA SER A 100 -33.09 15.10 16.27
C SER A 100 -34.07 14.64 17.34
N THR A 101 -33.73 14.90 18.60
CA THR A 101 -34.62 14.70 19.76
C THR A 101 -35.65 15.82 19.92
N VAL A 102 -35.51 16.91 19.14
CA VAL A 102 -36.36 18.10 19.22
C VAL A 102 -37.18 18.25 17.94
N GLY A 103 -38.50 18.36 18.11
CA GLY A 103 -39.46 18.61 17.04
C GLY A 103 -40.19 17.35 16.51
N PRO A 104 -41.35 17.52 15.89
CA PRO A 104 -42.13 16.42 15.34
C PRO A 104 -41.41 15.78 14.14
N GLY A 105 -41.45 14.46 14.06
CA GLY A 105 -40.86 13.71 12.95
C GLY A 105 -39.35 13.44 13.06
N GLY A 106 -38.72 13.70 14.21
CA GLY A 106 -37.33 13.35 14.47
C GLY A 106 -37.08 11.83 14.51
N GLN A 107 -38.04 11.06 15.06
CA GLN A 107 -37.94 9.60 15.14
C GLN A 107 -37.87 8.96 13.74
N THR A 108 -38.62 9.50 12.77
CA THR A 108 -38.69 8.93 11.42
C THR A 108 -37.39 9.21 10.66
N GLY A 109 -36.80 10.39 10.82
CA GLY A 109 -35.47 10.70 10.29
C GLY A 109 -34.37 9.80 10.87
N CYS A 110 -34.38 9.55 12.19
CA CYS A 110 -33.44 8.61 12.81
C CYS A 110 -33.62 7.17 12.30
N PHE A 111 -34.86 6.70 12.14
CA PHE A 111 -35.13 5.38 11.57
C PHE A 111 -34.57 5.26 10.15
N VAL A 112 -34.83 6.22 9.27
CA VAL A 112 -34.33 6.22 7.89
C VAL A 112 -32.80 6.25 7.86
N ARG A 113 -32.17 7.08 8.70
CA ARG A 113 -30.71 7.14 8.83
C ARG A 113 -30.13 5.80 9.28
N GLN A 114 -30.70 5.17 10.29
CA GLN A 114 -30.25 3.87 10.80
C GLN A 114 -30.44 2.75 9.75
N ALA A 115 -31.58 2.72 9.07
CA ALA A 115 -31.85 1.77 7.99
C ALA A 115 -30.86 1.93 6.82
N THR A 116 -30.53 3.17 6.47
CA THR A 116 -29.56 3.49 5.41
C THR A 116 -28.15 3.03 5.79
N ARG A 117 -27.72 3.29 7.03
CA ARG A 117 -26.43 2.82 7.57
C ARG A 117 -26.35 1.31 7.58
N ALA A 118 -27.38 0.62 8.07
CA ALA A 118 -27.42 -0.84 8.07
C ALA A 118 -27.29 -1.44 6.67
N ARG A 119 -28.01 -0.89 5.68
CA ARG A 119 -27.89 -1.31 4.27
C ARG A 119 -26.48 -1.06 3.71
N ALA A 120 -25.87 0.07 4.04
CA ALA A 120 -24.51 0.39 3.63
C ALA A 120 -23.49 -0.58 4.24
N GLU A 121 -23.63 -0.90 5.53
CA GLU A 121 -22.79 -1.89 6.21
C GLU A 121 -22.95 -3.29 5.60
N THR A 122 -24.18 -3.73 5.30
CA THR A 122 -24.41 -5.01 4.62
C THR A 122 -23.73 -5.06 3.26
N ARG A 123 -23.87 -4.02 2.43
CA ARG A 123 -23.19 -3.93 1.13
C ARG A 123 -21.67 -3.97 1.27
N ALA A 124 -21.12 -3.26 2.25
CA ALA A 124 -19.68 -3.26 2.51
C ALA A 124 -19.18 -4.65 2.94
N ARG A 125 -19.94 -5.36 3.79
CA ARG A 125 -19.61 -6.75 4.17
C ARG A 125 -19.67 -7.71 2.97
N GLN A 126 -20.67 -7.56 2.10
CA GLN A 126 -20.78 -8.37 0.88
C GLN A 126 -19.61 -8.12 -0.08
N ALA A 127 -19.25 -6.85 -0.32
CA ALA A 127 -18.12 -6.49 -1.16
C ALA A 127 -16.78 -7.03 -0.60
N ALA A 128 -16.61 -7.00 0.73
CA ALA A 128 -15.43 -7.58 1.37
C ALA A 128 -15.36 -9.11 1.27
N GLN A 129 -16.51 -9.80 1.19
CA GLN A 129 -16.55 -11.26 0.99
C GLN A 129 -16.22 -11.66 -0.45
N THR A 130 -16.59 -10.86 -1.45
CA THR A 130 -16.28 -11.12 -2.87
C THR A 130 -14.80 -10.89 -3.23
N ASP A 131 -14.06 -10.16 -2.40
CA ASP A 131 -12.63 -9.84 -2.60
C ASP A 131 -11.68 -10.84 -1.89
N LEU A 132 -12.24 -11.86 -1.23
CA LEU A 132 -11.44 -12.95 -0.66
C LEU A 132 -11.00 -13.88 -1.80
N PRO A 133 -9.70 -14.25 -1.89
CA PRO A 133 -9.26 -15.26 -2.84
C PRO A 133 -9.96 -16.58 -2.48
N LEU A 134 -10.95 -16.96 -3.30
CA LEU A 134 -11.53 -18.30 -3.24
C LEU A 134 -10.43 -19.31 -3.58
N PRO A 135 -10.37 -20.47 -2.89
CA PRO A 135 -9.44 -21.54 -3.23
C PRO A 135 -9.66 -22.06 -4.66
#